data_AF-A0A2V9PLD1-F1
#
_entry.id   AF-A0A2V9PLD1-F1
#
_cell.length_a   1.000
_cell.length_b   1.000
_cell.length_c   1.000
_cell.angle_alpha   90.00
_cell.angle_beta   90.00
_cell.angle_gamma   90.00
#
_symmetry.space_group_name_H-M   'P 1'
#
loop_
_entity.id
_entity.type
_entity.pdbx_description
1 polymer ?
#
loop_
_entity_poly.entity_id
_entity_poly.type
_entity_poly.pdbx_seq_one_letter_code
_entity_poly.pdbx_strand_id
1 'polypeptide(L)'
;MVEDPKWELAIMQTVYGFYQKLLRDCVQEPIPLPKDLHLISLGELDQHFPDPLARIRGWIKLFDLAVTPSMLRQSLTPETDPEIAETLLRHYARKKASTEVDRDKTDFVATFLYRNPRVPGQWERIGYTLDGVVPVPPFEIALIEILADSESPQLLEDYVSVLPEFDALRQELESCDTLEALTDSGIVQRGRDLKQALGVCFYHPGVLAAIGPYNAAVGKKLEELFRATTRQLKSFAESVQREGGDVNSAVEGKVTVQHLALIEEGEILRTEYVAAQEKFRRVSKVKRAVDLRKWESRPPATSDSAPDKVSSPTTSAEGKSPSSAGRAVLAASKTSPVCSCLRLSSVWGD
;
A
#
# COMPACT_ATOMS: atom_id res chain seq x y z
N MET A 1 -30.01 -19.00 2.39
CA MET A 1 -31.38 -18.60 2.80
C MET A 1 -32.03 -17.85 1.64
N VAL A 2 -33.34 -17.58 1.65
CA VAL A 2 -33.91 -16.64 0.66
C VAL A 2 -33.55 -15.24 1.13
N GLU A 3 -32.74 -14.52 0.35
CA GLU A 3 -32.34 -13.13 0.67
C GLU A 3 -33.59 -12.23 0.67
N ASP A 4 -33.68 -11.29 1.61
CA ASP A 4 -34.77 -10.29 1.59
C ASP A 4 -34.55 -9.33 0.40
N PRO A 5 -35.43 -9.35 -0.62
CA PRO A 5 -35.26 -8.54 -1.82
C PRO A 5 -35.31 -7.03 -1.53
N LYS A 6 -35.92 -6.60 -0.42
CA LYS A 6 -35.96 -5.18 -0.02
C LYS A 6 -34.60 -4.71 0.48
N TRP A 7 -33.92 -5.54 1.24
CA TRP A 7 -32.61 -5.24 1.79
C TRP A 7 -31.50 -5.42 0.73
N GLU A 8 -31.63 -6.41 -0.18
CA GLU A 8 -30.78 -6.46 -1.38
C GLU A 8 -30.94 -5.20 -2.24
N LEU A 9 -32.18 -4.72 -2.45
CA LEU A 9 -32.44 -3.47 -3.17
C LEU A 9 -31.79 -2.27 -2.46
N ALA A 10 -31.85 -2.18 -1.14
CA ALA A 10 -31.24 -1.09 -0.37
C ALA A 10 -29.71 -1.05 -0.55
N ILE A 11 -29.02 -2.19 -0.46
CA ILE A 11 -27.58 -2.29 -0.77
C ILE A 11 -27.31 -1.78 -2.18
N MET A 12 -28.08 -2.27 -3.15
CA MET A 12 -27.89 -1.92 -4.56
C MET A 12 -28.15 -0.44 -4.85
N GLN A 13 -29.15 0.18 -4.24
CA GLN A 13 -29.44 1.60 -4.37
C GLN A 13 -28.29 2.46 -3.82
N THR A 14 -27.74 2.11 -2.65
CA THR A 14 -26.60 2.82 -2.06
C THR A 14 -25.34 2.70 -2.92
N VAL A 15 -24.98 1.48 -3.38
CA VAL A 15 -23.83 1.26 -4.28
C VAL A 15 -24.02 2.00 -5.61
N TYR A 16 -25.21 1.91 -6.22
CA TYR A 16 -25.53 2.59 -7.46
C TYR A 16 -25.42 4.12 -7.32
N GLY A 17 -26.00 4.70 -6.27
CA GLY A 17 -25.95 6.14 -6.00
C GLY A 17 -24.53 6.64 -5.77
N PHE A 18 -23.73 5.88 -5.01
CA PHE A 18 -22.32 6.17 -4.80
C PHE A 18 -21.51 6.10 -6.10
N TYR A 19 -21.65 5.04 -6.90
CA TYR A 19 -20.98 4.90 -8.20
C TYR A 19 -21.40 5.98 -9.21
N GLN A 20 -22.69 6.33 -9.25
CA GLN A 20 -23.20 7.39 -10.13
C GLN A 20 -22.59 8.75 -9.77
N LYS A 21 -22.45 9.05 -8.47
CA LYS A 21 -21.74 10.25 -8.00
C LYS A 21 -20.26 10.20 -8.40
N LEU A 22 -19.58 9.11 -8.04
CA LEU A 22 -18.16 8.91 -8.31
C LEU A 22 -17.80 9.08 -9.80
N LEU A 23 -18.50 8.39 -10.69
CA LEU A 23 -18.28 8.48 -12.13
C LEU A 23 -18.57 9.89 -12.67
N ARG A 24 -19.57 10.60 -12.12
CA ARG A 24 -19.87 11.99 -12.51
C ARG A 24 -18.75 12.94 -12.09
N ASP A 25 -18.25 12.80 -10.86
CA ASP A 25 -17.19 13.64 -10.31
C ASP A 25 -15.86 13.42 -11.07
N CYS A 26 -15.59 12.20 -11.53
CA CYS A 26 -14.41 11.88 -12.34
C CYS A 26 -14.52 12.29 -13.82
N VAL A 27 -15.66 12.02 -14.48
CA VAL A 27 -15.83 12.26 -15.94
C VAL A 27 -16.20 13.71 -16.25
N GLN A 28 -16.75 14.46 -15.27
CA GLN A 28 -17.21 15.86 -15.39
C GLN A 28 -18.34 16.09 -16.41
N GLU A 29 -18.80 15.04 -17.09
CA GLU A 29 -19.98 15.04 -17.98
C GLU A 29 -21.16 14.28 -17.36
N PRO A 30 -22.42 14.63 -17.72
CA PRO A 30 -23.59 13.88 -17.29
C PRO A 30 -23.62 12.50 -17.96
N ILE A 31 -23.32 11.45 -17.19
CA ILE A 31 -23.44 10.05 -17.64
C ILE A 31 -24.86 9.83 -18.22
N PRO A 32 -24.99 9.39 -19.48
CA PRO A 32 -26.27 9.21 -20.14
C PRO A 32 -27.00 7.97 -19.58
N LEU A 33 -27.69 8.18 -18.46
CA LEU A 33 -28.52 7.16 -17.84
C LEU A 33 -29.84 6.99 -18.59
N PRO A 34 -30.36 5.75 -18.71
CA PRO A 34 -31.72 5.53 -19.17
C PRO A 34 -32.72 6.28 -18.29
N LYS A 35 -33.69 6.96 -18.90
CA LYS A 35 -34.65 7.84 -18.19
C LYS A 35 -35.50 7.11 -17.14
N ASP A 36 -35.69 5.80 -17.32
CA ASP A 36 -36.40 4.90 -16.40
C ASP A 36 -35.44 4.14 -15.45
N LEU A 37 -34.28 4.72 -15.15
CA LEU A 37 -33.36 4.29 -14.08
C LEU A 37 -33.25 5.29 -12.92
N HIS A 38 -34.08 6.33 -12.92
CA HIS A 38 -34.24 7.20 -11.76
C HIS A 38 -34.88 6.41 -10.62
N LEU A 39 -34.04 5.94 -9.69
CA LEU A 39 -34.36 5.46 -8.35
C LEU A 39 -35.78 4.92 -8.20
N ILE A 40 -36.01 3.69 -8.68
CA ILE A 40 -37.22 2.91 -8.39
C ILE A 40 -37.36 2.91 -6.88
N SER A 41 -38.32 3.69 -6.38
CA SER A 41 -38.44 3.95 -4.96
C SER A 41 -38.91 2.67 -4.28
N LEU A 42 -38.56 2.48 -3.00
CA LEU A 42 -38.94 1.26 -2.25
C LEU A 42 -40.47 1.00 -2.22
N GLY A 43 -41.30 2.01 -2.50
CA GLY A 43 -42.76 1.90 -2.66
C GLY A 43 -43.28 1.67 -4.09
N GLU A 44 -42.44 1.68 -5.12
CA GLU A 44 -42.83 1.49 -6.53
C GLU A 44 -42.66 0.03 -7.02
N LEU A 45 -42.06 -0.83 -6.18
CA LEU A 45 -41.87 -2.27 -6.43
C LEU A 45 -43.17 -3.02 -6.77
N ASP A 46 -44.32 -2.55 -6.28
CA ASP A 46 -45.63 -3.17 -6.50
C ASP A 46 -46.24 -2.88 -7.89
N GLN A 47 -45.62 -2.02 -8.72
CA GLN A 47 -46.20 -1.62 -10.01
C GLN A 47 -45.32 -1.95 -11.23
N HIS A 48 -45.68 -3.05 -11.89
CA HIS A 48 -45.62 -3.27 -13.35
C HIS A 48 -44.26 -3.32 -14.07
N PHE A 49 -43.12 -3.19 -13.40
CA PHE A 49 -41.82 -3.46 -14.02
C PHE A 49 -41.42 -4.94 -13.90
N PRO A 50 -41.07 -5.62 -15.01
CA PRO A 50 -40.43 -6.93 -14.95
C PRO A 50 -38.99 -6.78 -14.42
N ASP A 51 -38.81 -7.17 -13.16
CA ASP A 51 -37.55 -7.28 -12.42
C ASP A 51 -36.66 -6.00 -12.37
N PRO A 52 -37.08 -4.97 -11.60
CA PRO A 52 -36.24 -3.85 -11.16
C PRO A 52 -34.83 -4.24 -10.69
N LEU A 53 -34.71 -5.35 -9.96
CA LEU A 53 -33.45 -5.83 -9.39
C LEU A 53 -32.51 -6.32 -10.50
N ALA A 54 -33.00 -7.09 -11.48
CA ALA A 54 -32.19 -7.50 -12.64
C ALA A 54 -31.64 -6.29 -13.42
N ARG A 55 -32.44 -5.23 -13.60
CA ARG A 55 -32.00 -4.00 -14.25
C ARG A 55 -30.91 -3.29 -13.43
N ILE A 56 -31.11 -3.07 -12.13
CA ILE A 56 -30.11 -2.42 -11.27
C ILE A 56 -28.83 -3.26 -11.16
N ARG A 57 -28.94 -4.58 -10.99
CA ARG A 57 -27.80 -5.53 -11.03
C ARG A 57 -27.00 -5.41 -12.32
N GLY A 58 -27.66 -5.21 -13.47
CA GLY A 58 -27.00 -4.99 -14.76
C GLY A 58 -26.15 -3.71 -14.79
N TRP A 59 -26.68 -2.61 -14.24
CA TRP A 59 -25.96 -1.33 -14.18
C TRP A 59 -24.84 -1.31 -13.15
N ILE A 60 -25.02 -1.94 -11.98
CA ILE A 60 -23.95 -2.09 -10.99
C ILE A 60 -22.80 -2.92 -11.56
N LYS A 61 -23.08 -3.98 -12.35
CA LYS A 61 -22.03 -4.74 -13.06
C LYS A 61 -21.27 -3.87 -14.08
N LEU A 62 -21.96 -2.99 -14.81
CA LEU A 62 -21.31 -2.07 -15.75
C LEU A 62 -20.43 -1.06 -15.00
N PHE A 63 -20.92 -0.48 -13.91
CA PHE A 63 -20.17 0.46 -13.07
C PHE A 63 -19.01 -0.22 -12.33
N ASP A 64 -19.15 -1.48 -11.93
CA ASP A 64 -18.04 -2.26 -11.35
C ASP A 64 -16.87 -2.42 -12.33
N LEU A 65 -17.12 -2.43 -13.64
CA LEU A 65 -16.06 -2.44 -14.67
C LEU A 65 -15.45 -1.04 -14.90
N ALA A 66 -16.22 0.04 -14.71
CA ALA A 66 -15.76 1.41 -14.94
C ALA A 66 -15.09 2.06 -13.72
N VAL A 67 -15.49 1.68 -12.50
CA VAL A 67 -14.94 2.21 -11.25
C VAL A 67 -13.64 1.48 -10.93
N THR A 68 -12.51 2.19 -10.90
CA THR A 68 -11.21 1.63 -10.51
C THR A 68 -10.97 1.72 -8.99
N PRO A 69 -10.06 0.92 -8.40
CA PRO A 69 -9.65 1.06 -7.00
C PRO A 69 -9.04 2.44 -6.68
N SER A 70 -8.55 3.15 -7.70
CA SER A 70 -7.97 4.50 -7.62
C SER A 70 -9.07 5.57 -7.45
N MET A 71 -10.20 5.42 -8.15
CA MET A 71 -11.38 6.28 -7.99
C MET A 71 -12.02 6.11 -6.61
N LEU A 72 -12.13 4.88 -6.09
CA LEU A 72 -12.59 4.65 -4.72
C LEU A 72 -11.70 5.37 -3.69
N ARG A 73 -10.37 5.29 -3.87
CA ARG A 73 -9.39 5.94 -2.98
C ARG A 73 -9.45 7.46 -2.94
N GLN A 74 -9.98 8.09 -3.99
CA GLN A 74 -10.16 9.54 -4.05
C GLN A 74 -11.52 9.99 -3.50
N SER A 75 -12.52 9.08 -3.48
CA SER A 75 -13.91 9.40 -3.13
C SER A 75 -14.33 8.98 -1.72
N LEU A 76 -13.74 7.91 -1.16
CA LEU A 76 -13.92 7.58 0.26
C LEU A 76 -12.98 8.44 1.11
N THR A 77 -13.52 9.54 1.64
CA THR A 77 -12.84 10.49 2.53
C THR A 77 -13.34 10.32 3.98
N PRO A 78 -12.64 10.85 5.01
CA PRO A 78 -13.09 10.74 6.41
C PRO A 78 -14.48 11.35 6.70
N GLU A 79 -14.95 12.24 5.83
CA GLU A 79 -16.29 12.84 5.88
C GLU A 79 -17.37 11.99 5.19
N THR A 80 -16.98 10.87 4.56
CA THR A 80 -17.91 9.92 3.94
C THR A 80 -18.57 9.08 5.01
N ASP A 81 -19.89 8.92 4.91
CA ASP A 81 -20.68 8.09 5.82
C ASP A 81 -20.12 6.64 5.86
N PRO A 82 -19.76 6.11 7.04
CA PRO A 82 -19.26 4.74 7.16
C PRO A 82 -20.24 3.69 6.61
N GLU A 83 -21.56 3.94 6.66
CA GLU A 83 -22.56 3.02 6.13
C GLU A 83 -22.40 2.77 4.61
N ILE A 84 -21.91 3.77 3.86
CA ILE A 84 -21.59 3.62 2.44
C ILE A 84 -20.42 2.65 2.25
N ALA A 85 -19.35 2.80 3.03
CA ALA A 85 -18.18 1.94 2.95
C ALA A 85 -18.50 0.50 3.38
N GLU A 86 -19.32 0.30 4.41
CA GLU A 86 -19.83 -1.01 4.80
C GLU A 86 -20.70 -1.65 3.71
N THR A 87 -21.54 -0.86 3.05
CA THR A 87 -22.43 -1.33 2.00
C THR A 87 -21.66 -1.72 0.74
N LEU A 88 -20.58 -1.00 0.41
CA LEU A 88 -19.60 -1.42 -0.61
C LEU A 88 -18.91 -2.73 -0.23
N LEU A 89 -18.50 -2.90 1.03
CA LEU A 89 -17.88 -4.13 1.52
C LEU A 89 -18.83 -5.34 1.40
N ARG A 90 -20.09 -5.18 1.83
CA ARG A 90 -21.15 -6.19 1.64
C ARG A 90 -21.31 -6.55 0.16
N HIS A 91 -21.42 -5.55 -0.71
CA HIS A 91 -21.55 -5.75 -2.16
C HIS A 91 -20.39 -6.57 -2.73
N TYR A 92 -19.13 -6.22 -2.45
CA TYR A 92 -17.98 -6.96 -2.98
C TYR A 92 -17.90 -8.40 -2.44
N ALA A 93 -18.12 -8.61 -1.14
CA ALA A 93 -18.08 -9.94 -0.52
C ALA A 93 -19.13 -10.91 -1.09
N ARG A 94 -20.24 -10.38 -1.63
CA ARG A 94 -21.33 -11.16 -2.23
C ARG A 94 -21.14 -11.49 -3.70
N LYS A 95 -20.10 -10.98 -4.36
CA LYS A 95 -19.87 -11.22 -5.79
C LYS A 95 -19.40 -12.66 -6.00
N LYS A 96 -20.30 -13.51 -6.53
CA LYS A 96 -20.05 -14.92 -6.90
C LYS A 96 -18.86 -15.16 -7.83
N ALA A 97 -18.37 -14.12 -8.50
CA ALA A 97 -17.16 -14.12 -9.31
C ALA A 97 -16.33 -12.88 -8.97
N SER A 98 -15.56 -12.94 -7.89
CA SER A 98 -14.62 -11.88 -7.50
C SER A 98 -13.43 -11.82 -8.47
N THR A 99 -13.19 -10.66 -9.06
CA THR A 99 -11.96 -10.39 -9.83
C THR A 99 -10.81 -9.93 -8.91
N GLU A 100 -9.58 -9.89 -9.42
CA GLU A 100 -8.46 -9.27 -8.68
C GLU A 100 -8.73 -7.79 -8.39
N VAL A 101 -9.37 -7.08 -9.33
CA VAL A 101 -9.84 -5.70 -9.13
C VAL A 101 -10.86 -5.59 -7.99
N ASP A 102 -11.77 -6.56 -7.84
CA ASP A 102 -12.71 -6.59 -6.70
C ASP A 102 -12.00 -6.82 -5.36
N ARG A 103 -10.89 -7.59 -5.36
CA ARG A 103 -10.05 -7.73 -4.16
C ARG A 103 -9.35 -6.43 -3.81
N ASP A 104 -8.78 -5.70 -4.78
CA ASP A 104 -8.15 -4.39 -4.54
C ASP A 104 -9.14 -3.34 -4.02
N LYS A 105 -10.38 -3.34 -4.54
CA LYS A 105 -11.47 -2.50 -4.02
C LYS A 105 -11.80 -2.86 -2.56
N THR A 106 -11.90 -4.15 -2.27
CA THR A 106 -12.20 -4.68 -0.93
C THR A 106 -11.07 -4.40 0.07
N ASP A 107 -9.81 -4.61 -0.34
CA ASP A 107 -8.59 -4.30 0.40
C ASP A 107 -8.58 -2.83 0.84
N PHE A 108 -8.90 -1.92 -0.08
CA PHE A 108 -9.01 -0.52 0.22
C PHE A 108 -10.20 -0.22 1.15
N VAL A 109 -11.40 -0.72 0.88
CA VAL A 109 -12.59 -0.45 1.70
C VAL A 109 -12.41 -0.96 3.15
N ALA A 110 -11.86 -2.16 3.34
CA ALA A 110 -11.53 -2.66 4.67
C ALA A 110 -10.48 -1.78 5.38
N THR A 111 -9.45 -1.33 4.65
CA THR A 111 -8.45 -0.38 5.18
C THR A 111 -9.06 0.98 5.53
N PHE A 112 -10.03 1.45 4.75
CA PHE A 112 -10.76 2.70 4.99
C PHE A 112 -11.61 2.58 6.26
N LEU A 113 -12.36 1.49 6.43
CA LEU A 113 -13.16 1.22 7.63
C LEU A 113 -12.27 1.14 8.89
N TYR A 114 -11.11 0.49 8.81
CA TYR A 114 -10.14 0.47 9.92
C TYR A 114 -9.61 1.87 10.26
N ARG A 115 -9.35 2.72 9.27
CA ARG A 115 -8.87 4.10 9.50
C ARG A 115 -9.95 5.04 10.04
N ASN A 116 -11.22 4.77 9.74
CA ASN A 116 -12.36 5.62 10.09
C ASN A 116 -13.40 4.81 10.89
N PRO A 117 -13.12 4.47 12.16
CA PRO A 117 -14.08 3.78 13.01
C PRO A 117 -15.37 4.59 13.19
N ARG A 118 -16.51 3.92 13.36
CA ARG A 118 -17.81 4.56 13.67
C ARG A 118 -17.74 5.40 14.95
N VAL A 119 -16.88 5.01 15.90
CA VAL A 119 -16.68 5.68 17.20
C VAL A 119 -15.18 5.81 17.52
N PRO A 120 -14.69 6.96 17.98
CA PRO A 120 -13.31 7.09 18.47
C PRO A 120 -12.96 6.03 19.53
N GLY A 121 -11.79 5.40 19.39
CA GLY A 121 -11.35 4.33 20.30
C GLY A 121 -12.06 2.97 20.13
N GLN A 122 -12.86 2.77 19.07
CA GLN A 122 -13.56 1.50 18.82
C GLN A 122 -12.61 0.27 18.79
N TRP A 123 -11.37 0.46 18.30
CA TRP A 123 -10.37 -0.61 18.19
C TRP A 123 -9.59 -0.89 19.48
N GLU A 124 -9.78 -0.10 20.53
CA GLU A 124 -9.10 -0.28 21.83
C GLU A 124 -9.84 -1.27 22.75
N ARG A 125 -11.08 -1.62 22.41
CA ARG A 125 -11.96 -2.48 23.21
C ARG A 125 -11.80 -3.94 22.81
N ILE A 126 -11.06 -4.73 23.58
CA ILE A 126 -10.97 -6.18 23.36
C ILE A 126 -12.37 -6.81 23.48
N GLY A 127 -12.79 -7.54 22.45
CA GLY A 127 -13.97 -8.39 22.49
C GLY A 127 -13.60 -9.87 22.57
N TYR A 128 -14.61 -10.72 22.71
CA TYR A 128 -14.46 -12.16 22.87
C TYR A 128 -15.35 -12.90 21.87
N THR A 129 -14.96 -14.12 21.50
CA THR A 129 -15.83 -15.07 20.77
C THR A 129 -17.15 -15.30 21.50
N LEU A 130 -18.17 -15.84 20.80
CA LEU A 130 -19.44 -16.25 21.40
C LEU A 130 -19.27 -17.18 22.61
N ASP A 131 -18.26 -18.06 22.59
CA ASP A 131 -17.92 -18.97 23.69
C ASP A 131 -17.21 -18.29 24.88
N GLY A 132 -16.85 -17.00 24.75
CA GLY A 132 -16.14 -16.22 25.78
C GLY A 132 -14.67 -16.56 26.00
N VAL A 133 -14.13 -17.59 25.34
CA VAL A 133 -12.78 -18.12 25.61
C VAL A 133 -11.66 -17.39 24.87
N VAL A 134 -11.87 -17.03 23.59
CA VAL A 134 -10.80 -16.49 22.74
C VAL A 134 -11.01 -14.97 22.54
N PRO A 135 -9.99 -14.13 22.77
CA PRO A 135 -10.07 -12.71 22.46
C PRO A 135 -10.08 -12.52 20.94
N VAL A 136 -11.03 -11.74 20.45
CA VAL A 136 -11.19 -11.42 19.02
C VAL A 136 -10.84 -9.94 18.82
N PRO A 137 -10.04 -9.58 17.81
CA PRO A 137 -9.78 -8.18 17.47
C PRO A 137 -11.10 -7.41 17.26
N PRO A 138 -11.31 -6.25 17.90
CA PRO A 138 -12.57 -5.49 17.74
C PRO A 138 -12.90 -5.11 16.29
N PHE A 139 -11.88 -4.98 15.43
CA PHE A 139 -12.09 -4.75 14.00
C PHE A 139 -12.62 -6.00 13.28
N GLU A 140 -12.20 -7.21 13.69
CA GLU A 140 -12.79 -8.46 13.19
C GLU A 140 -14.27 -8.58 13.61
N ILE A 141 -14.60 -8.21 14.85
CA ILE A 141 -16.00 -8.20 15.32
C ILE A 141 -16.86 -7.26 14.47
N ALA A 142 -16.37 -6.06 14.17
CA ALA A 142 -17.06 -5.13 13.28
C ALA A 142 -17.21 -5.69 11.85
N LEU A 143 -16.19 -6.38 11.33
CA LEU A 143 -16.28 -7.03 10.02
C LEU A 143 -17.26 -8.21 10.01
N ILE A 144 -17.35 -8.99 11.10
CA ILE A 144 -18.37 -10.04 11.28
C ILE A 144 -19.77 -9.43 11.29
N GLU A 145 -19.99 -8.31 11.99
CA GLU A 145 -21.27 -7.59 11.98
C GLU A 145 -21.63 -7.09 10.57
N ILE A 146 -20.68 -6.47 9.86
CA ILE A 146 -20.88 -5.94 8.51
C ILE A 146 -21.20 -7.06 7.51
N LEU A 147 -20.51 -8.20 7.62
CA LEU A 147 -20.60 -9.31 6.68
C LEU A 147 -21.53 -10.45 7.14
N ALA A 148 -22.28 -10.28 8.24
CA ALA A 148 -23.09 -11.33 8.87
C ALA A 148 -24.04 -12.05 7.89
N ASP A 149 -24.65 -11.32 6.95
CA ASP A 149 -25.58 -11.84 5.96
C ASP A 149 -24.88 -12.41 4.71
N SER A 150 -23.54 -12.39 4.62
CA SER A 150 -22.79 -12.82 3.44
C SER A 150 -22.22 -14.23 3.66
N GLU A 151 -22.23 -15.07 2.62
CA GLU A 151 -21.65 -16.42 2.66
C GLU A 151 -20.11 -16.33 2.78
N SER A 152 -19.63 -16.15 4.01
CA SER A 152 -18.21 -16.06 4.33
C SER A 152 -17.53 -17.42 4.10
N PRO A 153 -16.44 -17.49 3.33
CA PRO A 153 -15.70 -18.74 3.13
C PRO A 153 -15.13 -19.22 4.47
N GLN A 154 -15.21 -20.53 4.74
CA GLN A 154 -14.57 -21.10 5.92
C GLN A 154 -13.06 -20.85 5.87
N LEU A 155 -12.48 -20.40 6.98
CA LEU A 155 -11.05 -20.20 7.10
C LEU A 155 -10.35 -21.56 7.19
N LEU A 156 -9.64 -21.96 6.14
CA LEU A 156 -8.83 -23.19 6.16
C LEU A 156 -7.64 -23.05 7.13
N GLU A 157 -7.30 -24.13 7.82
CA GLU A 157 -6.23 -24.17 8.83
C GLU A 157 -4.88 -23.65 8.29
N ASP A 158 -4.54 -23.99 7.04
CA ASP A 158 -3.34 -23.52 6.34
C ASP A 158 -3.21 -21.99 6.32
N TYR A 159 -4.34 -21.26 6.27
CA TYR A 159 -4.35 -19.80 6.27
C TYR A 159 -4.29 -19.18 7.67
N VAL A 160 -4.66 -19.93 8.72
CA VAL A 160 -4.54 -19.46 10.11
C VAL A 160 -3.07 -19.20 10.46
N SER A 161 -2.15 -20.04 9.97
CA SER A 161 -0.69 -19.83 10.11
C SER A 161 -0.15 -18.60 9.37
N VAL A 162 -0.86 -18.09 8.35
CA VAL A 162 -0.43 -16.94 7.54
C VAL A 162 -0.80 -15.60 8.21
N LEU A 163 -1.88 -15.56 9.01
CA LEU A 163 -2.35 -14.31 9.63
C LEU A 163 -1.30 -13.63 10.54
N PRO A 164 -0.54 -14.34 11.40
CA PRO A 164 0.52 -13.75 12.21
C PRO A 164 1.65 -13.10 11.40
N GLU A 165 1.84 -13.48 10.12
CA GLU A 165 2.89 -12.88 9.28
C GLU A 165 2.60 -11.40 8.97
N PHE A 166 1.33 -10.98 8.91
CA PHE A 166 0.98 -9.57 8.77
C PHE A 166 1.43 -8.74 9.99
N ASP A 167 1.34 -9.29 11.20
CA ASP A 167 1.84 -8.63 12.41
C ASP A 167 3.37 -8.62 12.49
N ALA A 168 4.04 -9.68 12.02
CA ALA A 168 5.50 -9.68 11.86
C ALA A 168 5.96 -8.58 10.89
N LEU A 169 5.30 -8.44 9.74
CA LEU A 169 5.58 -7.35 8.78
C LEU A 169 5.31 -5.96 9.37
N ARG A 170 4.28 -5.80 10.22
CA ARG A 170 4.02 -4.54 10.94
C ARG A 170 5.11 -4.21 11.96
N GLN A 171 5.64 -5.21 12.67
CA GLN A 171 6.76 -5.00 13.61
C GLN A 171 8.05 -4.64 12.87
N GLU A 172 8.33 -5.29 11.74
CA GLU A 172 9.48 -4.97 10.89
C GLU A 172 9.38 -3.55 10.31
N LEU A 173 8.18 -3.13 9.90
CA LEU A 173 7.90 -1.80 9.37
C LEU A 173 8.30 -0.68 10.33
N GLU A 174 8.17 -0.89 11.65
CA GLU A 174 8.55 0.13 12.62
C GLU A 174 10.06 0.44 12.61
N SER A 175 10.90 -0.54 12.28
CA SER A 175 12.36 -0.38 12.16
C SER A 175 12.83 0.37 10.90
N CYS A 176 11.92 0.65 9.96
CA CYS A 176 12.26 1.34 8.71
C CYS A 176 12.29 2.86 8.89
N ASP A 177 13.45 3.42 9.24
CA ASP A 177 13.66 4.86 9.44
C ASP A 177 13.88 5.68 8.15
N THR A 178 14.00 5.03 7.00
CA THR A 178 14.23 5.69 5.70
C THR A 178 13.41 5.06 4.57
N LEU A 179 13.13 5.84 3.52
CA LEU A 179 12.49 5.33 2.29
C LEU A 179 13.33 4.23 1.62
N GLU A 180 14.66 4.34 1.72
CA GLU A 180 15.59 3.31 1.24
C GLU A 180 15.41 2.00 2.03
N ALA A 181 15.49 2.03 3.36
CA ALA A 181 15.29 0.84 4.21
C ALA A 181 13.90 0.18 4.01
N LEU A 182 12.85 0.99 3.85
CA LEU A 182 11.51 0.47 3.55
C LEU A 182 11.39 -0.16 2.15
N THR A 183 12.15 0.33 1.18
CA THR A 183 12.18 -0.25 -0.17
C THR A 183 13.00 -1.54 -0.19
N ASP A 184 14.17 -1.53 0.46
CA ASP A 184 15.15 -2.61 0.43
C ASP A 184 14.73 -3.79 1.33
N SER A 185 13.93 -3.56 2.38
CA SER A 185 13.31 -4.63 3.18
C SER A 185 12.25 -5.43 2.40
N GLY A 186 11.66 -4.87 1.34
CA GLY A 186 10.64 -5.55 0.55
C GLY A 186 9.35 -5.90 1.30
N ILE A 187 9.09 -5.31 2.48
CA ILE A 187 7.90 -5.55 3.31
C ILE A 187 6.61 -5.52 2.49
N VAL A 188 6.47 -4.51 1.63
CA VAL A 188 5.23 -4.33 0.84
C VAL A 188 5.08 -5.38 -0.27
N GLN A 189 6.17 -5.94 -0.80
CA GLN A 189 6.06 -7.06 -1.74
C GLN A 189 5.65 -8.33 -1.00
N ARG A 190 6.30 -8.66 0.13
CA ARG A 190 5.89 -9.79 0.98
C ARG A 190 4.42 -9.69 1.39
N GLY A 191 3.94 -8.53 1.81
CA GLY A 191 2.54 -8.33 2.14
C GLY A 191 1.56 -8.45 0.96
N ARG A 192 2.00 -8.28 -0.29
CA ARG A 192 1.19 -8.64 -1.48
C ARG A 192 1.18 -10.14 -1.71
N ASP A 193 2.33 -10.77 -1.59
CA ASP A 193 2.49 -12.22 -1.79
C ASP A 193 1.61 -12.98 -0.78
N LEU A 194 1.55 -12.53 0.48
CA LEU A 194 0.62 -13.04 1.52
C LEU A 194 -0.86 -12.85 1.13
N LYS A 195 -1.25 -11.66 0.65
CA LYS A 195 -2.64 -11.40 0.19
C LYS A 195 -3.04 -12.29 -0.99
N GLN A 196 -2.11 -12.57 -1.90
CA GLN A 196 -2.35 -13.47 -3.03
C GLN A 196 -2.49 -14.93 -2.56
N ALA A 197 -1.64 -15.36 -1.62
CA ALA A 197 -1.68 -16.71 -1.04
C ALA A 197 -3.02 -17.05 -0.36
N LEU A 198 -3.66 -16.08 0.30
CA LEU A 198 -4.96 -16.23 0.97
C LEU A 198 -6.13 -16.63 0.05
N GLY A 199 -5.97 -16.48 -1.28
CA GLY A 199 -6.86 -17.09 -2.27
C GLY A 199 -8.35 -16.82 -2.04
N VAL A 200 -9.13 -17.88 -1.86
CA VAL A 200 -10.59 -17.79 -1.65
C VAL A 200 -10.97 -17.23 -0.28
N CYS A 201 -10.12 -17.38 0.74
CA CYS A 201 -10.38 -16.89 2.10
C CYS A 201 -10.16 -15.38 2.26
N PHE A 202 -9.74 -14.66 1.21
CA PHE A 202 -9.53 -13.20 1.23
C PHE A 202 -10.70 -12.41 1.84
N TYR A 203 -11.94 -12.84 1.60
CA TYR A 203 -13.16 -12.18 2.10
C TYR A 203 -13.57 -12.60 3.53
N HIS A 204 -12.84 -13.49 4.19
CA HIS A 204 -13.13 -13.88 5.57
C HIS A 204 -12.88 -12.70 6.54
N PRO A 205 -13.77 -12.42 7.51
CA PRO A 205 -13.62 -11.30 8.44
C PRO A 205 -12.25 -11.22 9.13
N GLY A 206 -11.74 -12.32 9.68
CA GLY A 206 -10.41 -12.37 10.31
C GLY A 206 -9.24 -12.13 9.36
N VAL A 207 -9.40 -12.43 8.06
CA VAL A 207 -8.38 -12.16 7.04
C VAL A 207 -8.33 -10.66 6.72
N LEU A 208 -9.49 -10.06 6.49
CA LEU A 208 -9.63 -8.61 6.34
C LEU A 208 -9.18 -7.85 7.60
N ALA A 209 -9.39 -8.43 8.78
CA ALA A 209 -8.98 -7.87 10.06
C ALA A 209 -7.46 -7.87 10.29
N ALA A 210 -6.71 -8.79 9.68
CA ALA A 210 -5.24 -8.75 9.67
C ALA A 210 -4.71 -7.76 8.61
N ILE A 211 -5.35 -7.75 7.42
CA ILE A 211 -4.97 -6.93 6.27
C ILE A 211 -5.16 -5.42 6.53
N GLY A 212 -6.31 -5.00 7.08
CA GLY A 212 -6.65 -3.60 7.30
C GLY A 212 -5.62 -2.84 8.17
N PRO A 213 -5.26 -3.34 9.37
CA PRO A 213 -4.21 -2.75 10.21
C PRO A 213 -2.83 -2.72 9.55
N TYR A 214 -2.46 -3.77 8.81
CA TYR A 214 -1.20 -3.82 8.05
C TYR A 214 -1.15 -2.71 6.98
N ASN A 215 -2.17 -2.60 6.13
CA ASN A 215 -2.26 -1.55 5.11
C ASN A 215 -2.30 -0.14 5.72
N ALA A 216 -2.99 0.02 6.85
CA ALA A 216 -3.04 1.27 7.57
C ALA A 216 -1.65 1.69 8.07
N ALA A 217 -0.90 0.77 8.68
CA ALA A 217 0.47 1.00 9.13
C ALA A 217 1.42 1.32 7.97
N VAL A 218 1.41 0.53 6.88
CA VAL A 218 2.24 0.76 5.69
C VAL A 218 1.99 2.16 5.10
N GLY A 219 0.73 2.54 4.93
CA GLY A 219 0.38 3.87 4.41
C GLY A 219 0.84 5.01 5.32
N LYS A 220 0.69 4.85 6.64
CA LYS A 220 1.16 5.83 7.63
C LYS A 220 2.68 5.98 7.61
N LYS A 221 3.44 4.88 7.65
CA LYS A 221 4.92 4.91 7.63
C LYS A 221 5.44 5.53 6.33
N LEU A 222 4.81 5.21 5.18
CA LEU A 222 5.14 5.85 3.89
C LEU A 222 4.91 7.37 3.92
N GLU A 223 3.79 7.83 4.48
CA GLU A 223 3.51 9.26 4.65
C GLU A 223 4.54 9.95 5.54
N GLU A 224 4.89 9.35 6.69
CA GLU A 224 5.88 9.88 7.63
C GLU A 224 7.27 10.01 6.98
N LEU A 225 7.76 8.93 6.36
CA LEU A 225 9.05 8.90 5.67
C LEU A 225 9.08 9.82 4.45
N PHE A 226 7.97 9.98 3.74
CA PHE A 226 7.86 10.92 2.64
C PHE A 226 7.93 12.36 3.11
N ARG A 227 7.10 12.74 4.09
CA ARG A 227 7.13 14.08 4.70
C ARG A 227 8.50 14.40 5.29
N ALA A 228 9.20 13.42 5.87
CA ALA A 228 10.59 13.58 6.34
C ALA A 228 11.55 13.86 5.18
N THR A 229 11.51 13.06 4.12
CA THR A 229 12.43 13.19 2.98
C THR A 229 12.19 14.48 2.17
N THR A 230 10.93 14.85 1.95
CA THR A 230 10.57 16.11 1.27
C THR A 230 11.02 17.34 2.05
N ARG A 231 10.93 17.32 3.40
CA ARG A 231 11.49 18.40 4.25
C ARG A 231 13.02 18.48 4.15
N GLN A 232 13.72 17.35 4.18
CA GLN A 232 15.19 17.31 3.99
C GLN A 232 15.58 17.90 2.63
N LEU A 233 14.90 17.50 1.56
CA LEU A 233 15.16 17.97 0.20
C LEU A 233 14.90 19.47 0.03
N LYS A 234 13.80 20.00 0.60
CA LYS A 234 13.51 21.45 0.63
C LYS A 234 14.64 22.22 1.35
N SER A 235 15.05 21.76 2.53
CA SER A 235 16.15 22.40 3.28
C SER A 235 17.50 22.37 2.55
N PHE A 236 17.77 21.31 1.78
CA PHE A 236 18.96 21.22 0.93
C PHE A 236 18.91 22.22 -0.23
N ALA A 237 17.77 22.31 -0.92
CA ALA A 237 17.56 23.28 -2.01
C ALA A 237 17.82 24.73 -1.54
N GLU A 238 17.31 25.08 -0.36
CA GLU A 238 17.53 26.39 0.27
C GLU A 238 19.01 26.64 0.63
N SER A 239 19.75 25.61 1.04
CA SER A 239 21.20 25.75 1.33
C SER A 239 22.01 25.98 0.05
N VAL A 240 21.78 25.17 -0.99
CA VAL A 240 22.45 25.33 -2.29
C VAL A 240 22.18 26.71 -2.89
N GLN A 241 20.93 27.19 -2.82
CA GLN A 241 20.57 28.53 -3.29
C GLN A 241 21.25 29.65 -2.47
N ARG A 242 21.40 29.48 -1.15
CA ARG A 242 22.08 30.44 -0.26
C ARG A 242 23.59 30.47 -0.48
N GLU A 243 24.19 29.34 -0.81
CA GLU A 243 25.62 29.18 -1.10
C GLU A 243 26.00 29.62 -2.53
N GLY A 244 25.04 30.12 -3.32
CA GLY A 244 25.26 30.59 -4.70
C GLY A 244 25.45 29.45 -5.71
N GLY A 245 25.14 28.21 -5.34
CA GLY A 245 25.20 27.07 -6.24
C GLY A 245 24.04 27.10 -7.25
N ASP A 246 24.35 26.89 -8.53
CA ASP A 246 23.30 26.82 -9.56
C ASP A 246 22.46 25.55 -9.40
N VAL A 247 21.20 25.75 -9.01
CA VAL A 247 20.15 24.72 -8.85
C VAL A 247 19.86 23.98 -10.16
N ASN A 248 20.29 24.51 -11.32
CA ASN A 248 20.13 23.89 -12.63
C ASN A 248 21.33 23.04 -13.08
N SER A 249 22.45 23.03 -12.33
CA SER A 249 23.67 22.31 -12.70
C SER A 249 23.57 20.79 -12.49
N ALA A 250 22.93 20.14 -13.48
CA ALA A 250 23.04 18.73 -13.85
C ALA A 250 22.80 17.67 -12.74
N VAL A 251 21.52 17.38 -12.49
CA VAL A 251 21.12 15.97 -12.25
C VAL A 251 20.97 15.32 -13.63
N GLU A 252 21.89 14.43 -14.02
CA GLU A 252 21.74 13.64 -15.24
C GLU A 252 20.45 12.81 -15.16
N GLY A 253 19.46 13.15 -16.01
CA GLY A 253 18.15 12.49 -16.03
C GLY A 253 16.95 13.33 -15.58
N LYS A 254 16.84 14.60 -16.04
CA LYS A 254 15.56 15.34 -16.15
C LYS A 254 14.67 15.40 -14.88
N VAL A 255 15.25 15.57 -13.69
CA VAL A 255 14.49 15.97 -12.50
C VAL A 255 15.16 17.19 -11.86
N THR A 256 14.65 18.37 -12.17
CA THR A 256 15.07 19.60 -11.49
C THR A 256 14.45 19.66 -10.10
N VAL A 257 15.09 20.38 -9.18
CA VAL A 257 14.58 20.61 -7.82
C VAL A 257 13.18 21.26 -7.83
N GLN A 258 12.87 22.07 -8.87
CA GLN A 258 11.53 22.61 -9.11
C GLN A 258 10.45 21.52 -9.29
N HIS A 259 10.74 20.42 -9.98
CA HIS A 259 9.78 19.32 -10.14
C HIS A 259 9.49 18.59 -8.82
N LEU A 260 10.37 18.73 -7.82
CA LEU A 260 10.20 18.13 -6.50
C LEU A 260 9.50 19.10 -5.52
N ALA A 261 9.67 20.41 -5.71
CA ALA A 261 8.89 21.44 -5.02
C ALA A 261 7.40 21.42 -5.42
N LEU A 262 7.08 20.97 -6.64
CA LEU A 262 5.73 20.77 -7.16
C LEU A 262 5.06 19.45 -6.72
N ILE A 263 5.75 18.58 -5.99
CA ILE A 263 5.13 17.37 -5.45
C ILE A 263 4.35 17.75 -4.20
N GLU A 264 3.03 17.87 -4.33
CA GLU A 264 2.15 18.07 -3.17
C GLU A 264 2.23 16.88 -2.21
N GLU A 265 2.44 17.19 -0.93
CA GLU A 265 2.64 16.20 0.14
C GLU A 265 1.40 15.31 0.38
N GLY A 266 0.22 15.70 -0.14
CA GLY A 266 -1.03 14.95 -0.02
C GLY A 266 -1.46 14.14 -1.25
N GLU A 267 -0.97 14.43 -2.46
CA GLU A 267 -1.44 13.75 -3.69
C GLU A 267 -0.88 12.33 -3.87
N ILE A 268 0.34 12.08 -3.41
CA ILE A 268 1.02 10.79 -3.63
C ILE A 268 0.27 9.63 -2.98
N LEU A 269 -0.32 9.86 -1.79
CA LEU A 269 -1.09 8.87 -1.04
C LEU A 269 -2.47 8.59 -1.66
N ARG A 270 -2.98 9.52 -2.48
CA ARG A 270 -4.22 9.38 -3.26
C ARG A 270 -3.98 8.76 -4.65
N THR A 271 -2.74 8.70 -5.11
CA THR A 271 -2.38 8.03 -6.37
C THR A 271 -2.25 6.51 -6.14
N GLU A 272 -2.17 5.72 -7.21
CA GLU A 272 -1.80 4.30 -7.14
C GLU A 272 -0.49 4.07 -6.40
N TYR A 273 -0.45 3.02 -5.58
CA TYR A 273 0.75 2.64 -4.84
C TYR A 273 1.96 2.46 -5.79
N VAL A 274 1.75 1.96 -7.02
CA VAL A 274 2.81 1.82 -8.03
C VAL A 274 3.31 3.19 -8.52
N ALA A 275 2.41 4.12 -8.81
CA ALA A 275 2.77 5.50 -9.16
C ALA A 275 3.45 6.23 -7.98
N ALA A 276 3.01 5.97 -6.75
CA ALA A 276 3.66 6.44 -5.54
C ALA A 276 5.07 5.84 -5.40
N GLN A 277 5.24 4.53 -5.60
CA GLN A 277 6.53 3.82 -5.59
C GLN A 277 7.52 4.38 -6.62
N GLU A 278 7.04 4.75 -7.81
CA GLU A 278 7.90 5.37 -8.83
C GLU A 278 8.24 6.83 -8.48
N LYS A 279 7.32 7.60 -7.88
CA LYS A 279 7.62 8.92 -7.28
C LYS A 279 8.63 8.78 -6.11
N PHE A 280 8.50 7.77 -5.24
CA PHE A 280 9.43 7.47 -4.15
C PHE A 280 10.83 7.09 -4.66
N ARG A 281 10.93 6.25 -5.70
CA ARG A 281 12.20 5.92 -6.36
C ARG A 281 12.89 7.15 -6.94
N ARG A 282 12.15 8.09 -7.53
CA ARG A 282 12.69 9.36 -8.03
C ARG A 282 13.25 10.21 -6.88
N VAL A 283 12.50 10.36 -5.79
CA VAL A 283 12.94 11.10 -4.59
C VAL A 283 14.18 10.46 -3.95
N SER A 284 14.20 9.13 -3.80
CA SER A 284 15.34 8.38 -3.25
C SER A 284 16.60 8.49 -4.13
N LYS A 285 16.44 8.46 -5.47
CA LYS A 285 17.56 8.70 -6.41
C LYS A 285 18.14 10.10 -6.24
N VAL A 286 17.31 11.13 -6.12
CA VAL A 286 17.75 12.51 -5.90
C VAL A 286 18.46 12.64 -4.55
N LYS A 287 17.89 12.08 -3.47
CA LYS A 287 18.51 12.06 -2.14
C LYS A 287 19.91 11.42 -2.18
N ARG A 288 20.07 10.25 -2.81
CA ARG A 288 21.37 9.59 -2.97
C ARG A 288 22.39 10.48 -3.72
N ALA A 289 21.97 11.15 -4.80
CA ALA A 289 22.84 12.08 -5.54
C ALA A 289 23.26 13.29 -4.68
N VAL A 290 22.36 13.80 -3.84
CA VAL A 290 22.63 14.88 -2.88
C VAL A 290 23.60 14.45 -1.79
N ASP A 291 23.39 13.27 -1.18
CA ASP A 291 24.24 12.75 -0.12
C ASP A 291 25.66 12.45 -0.62
N LEU A 292 25.81 11.95 -1.86
CA LEU A 292 27.11 11.78 -2.53
C LEU A 292 27.84 13.12 -2.72
N ARG A 293 27.15 14.16 -3.22
CA ARG A 293 27.76 15.49 -3.40
C ARG A 293 28.16 16.13 -2.07
N LYS A 294 27.40 15.90 -1.00
CA LYS A 294 27.72 16.36 0.37
C LYS A 294 28.96 15.66 0.94
N TRP A 295 29.21 14.41 0.56
CA TRP A 295 30.44 13.70 0.88
C TRP A 295 31.64 14.27 0.10
N GLU A 296 31.51 14.45 -1.21
CA GLU A 296 32.58 14.97 -2.09
C GLU A 296 32.95 16.44 -1.78
N SER A 297 32.00 17.23 -1.30
CA SER A 297 32.23 18.64 -0.91
C SER A 297 32.89 18.80 0.46
N ARG A 298 33.17 17.70 1.18
CA ARG A 298 33.88 17.73 2.46
C ARG A 298 35.39 17.73 2.19
N PRO A 299 36.14 18.79 2.51
CA PRO A 299 37.58 18.81 2.25
C PRO A 299 38.27 17.68 3.03
N PRO A 300 39.29 17.02 2.44
CA PRO A 300 40.09 16.05 3.18
C PRO A 300 40.71 16.76 4.39
N ALA A 301 40.59 16.15 5.57
CA ALA A 301 41.18 16.71 6.77
C ALA A 301 42.70 16.83 6.57
N THR A 302 43.19 18.07 6.51
CA THR A 302 44.60 18.38 6.33
C THR A 302 45.39 17.89 7.54
N SER A 303 46.07 16.75 7.37
CA SER A 303 47.02 16.23 8.34
C SER A 303 48.33 17.00 8.26
N ASP A 304 48.30 18.27 8.67
CA ASP A 304 49.49 18.96 9.15
C ASP A 304 49.66 18.59 10.64
N SER A 305 50.82 18.18 11.13
CA SER A 305 52.15 18.63 10.71
C SER A 305 53.23 17.61 11.10
N ALA A 306 54.33 17.64 10.34
CA ALA A 306 55.62 17.09 10.75
C ALA A 306 56.66 18.22 10.75
N PRO A 307 57.63 18.19 11.68
CA PRO A 307 58.93 18.80 11.46
C PRO A 307 60.08 17.76 11.50
N ASP A 308 61.19 18.11 10.86
CA ASP A 308 62.35 17.26 10.56
C ASP A 308 63.22 16.83 11.77
N LYS A 309 63.88 15.67 11.60
CA LYS A 309 65.24 15.22 12.03
C LYS A 309 65.84 15.84 13.32
N VAL A 310 66.26 15.04 14.31
CA VAL A 310 67.62 14.43 14.52
C VAL A 310 67.58 13.72 15.92
N SER A 311 68.24 12.62 16.33
CA SER A 311 69.32 11.73 15.81
C SER A 311 69.16 10.25 16.26
N SER A 312 69.95 9.34 15.70
CA SER A 312 70.35 8.01 16.26
C SER A 312 71.53 8.16 17.29
N PRO A 313 71.99 7.14 18.09
CA PRO A 313 71.98 5.69 17.82
C PRO A 313 71.80 4.68 19.00
N THR A 314 71.85 3.38 18.65
CA THR A 314 72.07 2.17 19.52
C THR A 314 70.93 1.81 20.51
N THR A 315 70.60 0.55 20.81
CA THR A 315 71.27 -0.77 20.60
C THR A 315 70.22 -1.90 20.59
N SER A 316 70.54 -3.09 20.03
CA SER A 316 70.22 -4.47 20.49
C SER A 316 68.85 -4.81 21.16
N ALA A 317 68.17 -5.95 20.94
CA ALA A 317 68.45 -7.20 20.21
C ALA A 317 67.13 -8.03 20.04
N GLU A 318 67.21 -9.16 19.32
CA GLU A 318 66.44 -10.43 19.46
C GLU A 318 64.91 -10.42 19.80
N GLY A 319 64.02 -11.12 19.09
CA GLY A 319 64.20 -12.02 17.94
C GLY A 319 62.98 -12.92 17.66
N LYS A 320 63.14 -13.87 16.72
CA LYS A 320 62.31 -15.07 16.47
C LYS A 320 60.84 -14.92 16.00
N SER A 321 60.68 -14.92 14.67
CA SER A 321 59.78 -15.87 13.96
C SER A 321 60.38 -17.31 14.01
N PRO A 322 59.72 -18.41 13.57
CA PRO A 322 58.52 -18.59 12.72
C PRO A 322 57.41 -19.42 13.42
N SER A 323 56.27 -19.83 12.85
CA SER A 323 56.00 -20.71 11.69
C SER A 323 54.47 -20.89 11.61
N SER A 324 53.76 -20.59 10.51
CA SER A 324 53.58 -21.36 9.26
C SER A 324 52.58 -22.55 9.32
N ALA A 325 51.44 -22.34 8.65
CA ALA A 325 50.53 -23.29 7.97
C ALA A 325 49.51 -22.39 7.22
N GLY A 326 49.21 -22.49 5.93
CA GLY A 326 49.19 -23.67 5.05
C GLY A 326 47.82 -24.36 5.19
N ARG A 327 46.99 -24.54 4.15
CA ARG A 327 47.22 -24.49 2.69
C ARG A 327 45.87 -24.57 1.91
N ALA A 328 45.83 -24.05 0.66
CA ALA A 328 44.94 -24.33 -0.50
C ALA A 328 43.48 -24.84 -0.29
N VAL A 329 42.43 -24.26 -0.89
CA VAL A 329 42.11 -24.07 -2.34
C VAL A 329 41.84 -25.36 -3.13
N LEU A 330 40.60 -25.51 -3.64
CA LEU A 330 40.09 -26.19 -4.87
C LEU A 330 38.61 -26.61 -4.65
N ALA A 331 37.74 -26.85 -5.63
CA ALA A 331 37.42 -26.13 -6.87
C ALA A 331 36.08 -26.64 -7.47
N ALA A 332 35.48 -25.83 -8.34
CA ALA A 332 34.16 -25.92 -8.95
C ALA A 332 33.73 -27.22 -9.69
N SER A 333 32.41 -27.47 -9.67
CA SER A 333 31.57 -27.85 -10.84
C SER A 333 30.14 -27.34 -10.58
N LYS A 334 29.51 -26.44 -11.34
CA LYS A 334 29.19 -26.35 -12.78
C LYS A 334 28.37 -27.53 -13.33
N THR A 335 27.04 -27.39 -13.25
CA THR A 335 26.10 -27.79 -14.31
C THR A 335 24.95 -26.78 -14.40
N SER A 336 24.88 -26.07 -15.52
CA SER A 336 23.65 -25.42 -16.00
C SER A 336 22.90 -26.43 -16.89
N PRO A 337 21.61 -26.22 -17.15
CA PRO A 337 21.30 -25.91 -18.55
C PRO A 337 20.29 -24.77 -18.75
N VAL A 338 20.62 -23.91 -19.74
CA VAL A 338 19.73 -23.52 -20.86
C VAL A 338 18.28 -23.19 -20.46
N CYS A 339 17.94 -21.94 -20.15
CA CYS A 339 17.71 -20.87 -21.13
C CYS A 339 16.73 -21.26 -22.25
N SER A 340 15.43 -21.02 -22.03
CA SER A 340 14.44 -20.92 -23.10
C SER A 340 13.69 -19.61 -22.96
N CYS A 341 14.01 -18.65 -23.84
CA CYS A 341 13.32 -17.38 -23.92
C CYS A 341 11.90 -17.59 -24.44
N LEU A 342 10.87 -17.20 -23.68
CA LEU A 342 9.53 -16.97 -24.23
C LEU A 342 8.78 -15.85 -23.47
N ARG A 343 8.93 -14.64 -24.02
CA ARG A 343 7.97 -13.52 -24.03
C ARG A 343 7.40 -13.00 -22.70
N LEU A 344 7.99 -11.90 -22.25
CA LEU A 344 7.21 -10.79 -21.68
C LEU A 344 6.04 -10.43 -22.62
N SER A 345 4.80 -10.50 -22.15
CA SER A 345 3.61 -9.94 -22.81
C SER A 345 2.39 -9.90 -21.88
N SER A 346 2.38 -8.98 -20.91
CA SER A 346 1.17 -8.47 -20.25
C SER A 346 1.48 -7.14 -19.55
N VAL A 347 1.96 -6.19 -20.35
CA VAL A 347 1.95 -4.76 -19.99
C VAL A 347 0.60 -4.21 -20.48
N TRP A 348 0.07 -3.20 -19.80
CA TRP A 348 -1.14 -2.42 -20.12
C TRP A 348 -2.48 -3.04 -19.69
N GLY A 349 -3.31 -2.15 -19.14
CA GLY A 349 -4.60 -2.35 -18.50
C GLY A 349 -4.86 -1.05 -17.75
N ASP A 350 -5.34 -0.05 -18.49
CA ASP A 350 -5.35 1.39 -18.13
C ASP A 350 -6.24 1.77 -16.94
#